data_AF-A0A976KZ16-F1
#
_entry.id   AF-A0A976KZ16-F1
#
_cell.length_a   1.000
_cell.length_b   1.000
_cell.length_c   1.000
_cell.angle_alpha   90.00
_cell.angle_beta   90.00
_cell.angle_gamma   90.00
#
_symmetry.space_group_name_H-M   'P 1'
#
loop_
_entity.id
_entity.type
_entity.pdbx_description
1 polymer ?
#
loop_
_entity_poly.entity_id
_entity_poly.type
_entity_poly.pdbx_seq_one_letter_code
_entity_poly.pdbx_strand_id
1 'polypeptide(L)'
;MIASGTVSEMNRNGLAWRTRASDIGAREYATTVRDWPDTASDDRQGPSSLAMRSSGTPDQRNHWRFSLAAALLNPRAGESPMTDTTYSLPHSTPTPILARYLAYPALLAANGGLVAWALVTDAPLDLVTLVGLLGSIAGLAALERVMPFRREWNPTAREGWRDTLYFTLNGALDAVVKLGIAALVGTIGIWDNGLHLAIALPLAVLIAEFAGYWMHRFGHAGWLWKVHGVHHTPDKVNTWNNNTIHFINTVYSAAAKTLPLALLGFHPDVVLIAAFLITLQSFAVHANIDVDAGPLNYLIMTPVHHRLHHSTHVDEAQNFGSALTLWDVIFGTFVYQPGQTPTTVGVVDPRSFPNPLHVLRNQLHPFVDQSERAR
;
A
#
# COMPACT_ATOMS: atom_id res chain seq x y z
N MET A 1 -8.26 69.95 11.66
CA MET A 1 -9.69 70.13 11.38
C MET A 1 -10.23 68.76 11.02
N ILE A 2 -10.79 67.99 11.97
CA ILE A 2 -12.21 67.96 12.42
C ILE A 2 -13.09 67.55 11.22
N ALA A 3 -13.85 66.45 11.18
CA ALA A 3 -14.65 65.72 12.19
C ALA A 3 -14.63 64.20 11.87
N SER A 4 -14.57 63.21 12.79
CA SER A 4 -15.40 62.83 13.94
C SER A 4 -16.86 62.44 13.62
N GLY A 5 -17.15 61.13 13.71
CA GLY A 5 -18.50 60.54 13.72
C GLY A 5 -18.45 59.09 14.22
N THR A 6 -19.27 58.78 15.21
CA THR A 6 -19.15 57.72 16.24
C THR A 6 -19.75 56.35 15.90
N VAL A 7 -19.08 55.34 16.48
CA VAL A 7 -19.51 54.01 17.00
C VAL A 7 -21.03 53.75 17.17
N SER A 8 -21.52 52.62 16.65
CA SER A 8 -22.16 51.51 17.42
C SER A 8 -22.85 50.50 16.48
N GLU A 9 -22.40 49.24 16.46
CA GLU A 9 -23.20 48.07 16.85
C GLU A 9 -22.44 46.76 16.56
N MET A 10 -22.26 45.97 17.61
CA MET A 10 -21.86 44.58 17.52
C MET A 10 -22.98 43.77 16.84
N ASN A 11 -22.63 42.98 15.83
CA ASN A 11 -23.28 41.69 15.69
C ASN A 11 -22.25 40.62 15.29
N ARG A 12 -22.10 39.65 16.19
CA ARG A 12 -21.29 38.44 16.00
C ARG A 12 -22.01 37.59 14.96
N ASN A 13 -21.31 37.17 13.90
CA ASN A 13 -21.45 35.85 13.27
C ASN A 13 -20.32 35.65 12.27
N GLY A 14 -19.37 34.78 12.63
CA GLY A 14 -18.26 34.38 11.77
C GLY A 14 -18.76 33.53 10.60
N LEU A 15 -18.47 33.97 9.37
CA LEU A 15 -18.56 33.12 8.18
C LEU A 15 -17.32 32.24 8.11
N ALA A 16 -17.45 31.00 8.57
CA ALA A 16 -16.54 29.92 8.21
C ALA A 16 -16.93 29.38 6.82
N TRP A 17 -16.01 29.46 5.87
CA TRP A 17 -16.08 28.79 4.58
C TRP A 17 -16.08 27.27 4.79
N ARG A 18 -17.25 26.63 4.69
CA ARG A 18 -17.38 25.18 4.60
C ARG A 18 -17.30 24.77 3.13
N THR A 19 -16.17 24.22 2.70
CA THR A 19 -16.09 23.44 1.47
C THR A 19 -16.75 22.08 1.71
N ARG A 20 -17.92 21.85 1.10
CA ARG A 20 -18.52 20.51 1.03
C ARG A 20 -17.76 19.68 0.00
N ALA A 21 -16.86 18.83 0.47
CA ALA A 21 -16.24 17.78 -0.34
C ALA A 21 -16.34 16.38 0.31
N SER A 22 -17.10 16.23 1.40
CA SER A 22 -17.12 14.99 2.20
C SER A 22 -18.40 14.15 2.11
N ASP A 23 -19.40 14.53 1.31
CA ASP A 23 -20.71 13.84 1.32
C ASP A 23 -20.97 12.90 0.12
N ILE A 24 -19.98 12.67 -0.75
CA ILE A 24 -20.15 11.79 -1.93
C ILE A 24 -19.56 10.37 -1.71
N GLY A 25 -18.70 10.16 -0.70
CA GLY A 25 -18.03 8.87 -0.48
C GLY A 25 -18.70 7.90 0.52
N ALA A 26 -19.69 8.35 1.30
CA ALA A 26 -20.21 7.58 2.44
C ALA A 26 -21.54 6.84 2.18
N ARG A 27 -22.15 6.98 0.99
CA ARG A 27 -23.47 6.37 0.68
C ARG A 27 -23.42 5.11 -0.18
N GLU A 28 -22.30 4.77 -0.81
CA GLU A 28 -22.19 3.57 -1.67
C GLU A 28 -21.51 2.36 -1.03
N TYR A 29 -21.01 2.47 0.20
CA TYR A 29 -20.43 1.32 0.93
C TYR A 29 -21.42 0.59 1.85
N ALA A 30 -22.62 1.17 2.06
CA ALA A 30 -23.62 0.64 3.00
C ALA A 30 -24.84 -0.04 2.32
N THR A 31 -24.94 -0.02 1.00
CA THR A 31 -26.12 -0.50 0.24
C THR A 31 -25.98 -1.92 -0.31
N THR A 32 -24.87 -2.61 -0.12
CA THR A 32 -24.70 -4.02 -0.55
C THR A 32 -24.95 -5.06 0.54
N VAL A 33 -25.42 -4.66 1.74
CA VAL A 33 -25.71 -5.60 2.86
C VAL A 33 -27.11 -5.40 3.49
N ARG A 34 -27.98 -4.56 2.93
CA ARG A 34 -29.37 -4.44 3.37
C ARG A 34 -30.26 -4.26 2.16
N ASP A 35 -30.85 -5.34 1.69
CA ASP A 35 -32.19 -5.43 1.09
C ASP A 35 -32.35 -6.81 0.43
N TRP A 36 -32.60 -7.82 1.28
CA TRP A 36 -33.21 -9.07 0.83
C TRP A 36 -34.66 -9.08 1.35
N PRO A 37 -35.68 -9.26 0.52
CA PRO A 37 -37.04 -9.42 1.01
C PRO A 37 -37.19 -10.81 1.64
N ASP A 38 -37.50 -10.84 2.93
CA ASP A 38 -38.15 -12.00 3.55
C ASP A 38 -39.55 -12.14 2.95
N THR A 39 -39.77 -13.19 2.16
CA THR A 39 -41.11 -13.74 1.95
C THR A 39 -41.11 -15.21 2.33
N ALA A 40 -41.71 -15.49 3.47
CA ALA A 40 -42.10 -16.81 3.92
C ALA A 40 -43.47 -17.21 3.36
N SER A 41 -43.60 -18.49 3.02
CA SER A 41 -44.79 -19.35 3.14
C SER A 41 -44.32 -20.78 2.85
N ASP A 42 -44.66 -21.85 3.54
CA ASP A 42 -45.42 -22.16 4.75
C ASP A 42 -45.17 -23.67 4.94
N ASP A 43 -44.83 -24.13 6.14
CA ASP A 43 -45.48 -25.26 6.83
C ASP A 43 -44.63 -25.80 8.00
N ARG A 44 -45.10 -25.42 9.20
CA ARG A 44 -45.37 -26.28 10.37
C ARG A 44 -44.25 -27.10 11.03
N GLN A 45 -43.95 -26.65 12.26
CA GLN A 45 -43.95 -27.34 13.57
C GLN A 45 -42.66 -27.12 14.37
N GLY A 46 -42.72 -26.25 15.39
CA GLY A 46 -41.73 -26.19 16.47
C GLY A 46 -42.01 -27.24 17.56
N PRO A 47 -41.47 -27.11 18.81
CA PRO A 47 -40.50 -26.12 19.29
C PRO A 47 -39.34 -26.71 20.12
N SER A 48 -38.23 -25.98 20.26
CA SER A 48 -37.61 -25.78 21.59
C SER A 48 -36.68 -24.56 21.58
N SER A 49 -36.93 -23.72 22.57
CA SER A 49 -36.41 -22.38 22.79
C SER A 49 -35.05 -22.39 23.48
N LEU A 50 -34.11 -21.57 22.99
CA LEU A 50 -33.04 -20.99 23.81
C LEU A 50 -32.70 -19.60 23.26
N ALA A 51 -33.06 -18.59 24.05
CA ALA A 51 -32.92 -17.17 23.73
C ALA A 51 -31.46 -16.73 23.80
N MET A 52 -30.96 -16.08 22.75
CA MET A 52 -29.69 -15.36 22.77
C MET A 52 -29.99 -13.86 22.72
N ARG A 53 -29.52 -13.16 23.76
CA ARG A 53 -29.67 -11.71 23.95
C ARG A 53 -28.88 -10.93 22.90
N SER A 54 -29.51 -9.91 22.33
CA SER A 54 -28.89 -8.90 21.47
C SER A 54 -28.01 -7.96 22.30
N SER A 55 -26.70 -7.95 22.07
CA SER A 55 -25.81 -6.87 22.48
C SER A 55 -25.71 -5.84 21.37
N GLY A 56 -26.11 -4.60 21.67
CA GLY A 56 -26.14 -3.48 20.73
C GLY A 56 -24.74 -3.04 20.26
N THR A 57 -24.69 -2.52 19.04
CA THR A 57 -23.51 -1.92 18.40
C THR A 57 -23.22 -0.53 18.99
N PRO A 58 -22.00 -0.21 19.44
CA PRO A 58 -21.62 1.16 19.79
C PRO A 58 -21.41 2.02 18.53
N ASP A 59 -22.01 3.22 18.53
CA ASP A 59 -21.89 4.28 17.52
C ASP A 59 -20.44 4.80 17.48
N GLN A 60 -19.71 4.54 16.38
CA GLN A 60 -18.38 5.09 16.13
C GLN A 60 -18.46 6.36 15.29
N ARG A 61 -18.75 7.49 15.94
CA ARG A 61 -18.56 8.81 15.36
C ARG A 61 -17.59 9.64 16.20
N ASN A 62 -16.49 10.05 15.56
CA ASN A 62 -15.52 11.08 15.95
C ASN A 62 -14.46 10.73 17.01
N HIS A 63 -13.32 10.20 16.56
CA HIS A 63 -12.04 10.37 17.26
C HIS A 63 -10.87 10.57 16.28
N TRP A 64 -10.70 11.80 15.78
CA TRP A 64 -9.50 12.20 15.02
C TRP A 64 -8.75 13.29 15.77
N ARG A 65 -7.91 12.89 16.72
CA ARG A 65 -6.84 13.74 17.28
C ARG A 65 -5.65 12.85 17.63
N PHE A 66 -4.57 12.93 16.84
CA PHE A 66 -3.28 12.39 17.24
C PHE A 66 -2.16 13.39 16.91
N SER A 67 -1.26 13.56 17.88
CA SER A 67 -0.06 14.39 17.80
C SER A 67 1.14 13.46 17.68
N LEU A 68 2.06 13.75 16.77
CA LEU A 68 3.29 12.97 16.48
C LEU A 68 4.10 12.61 17.75
N ALA A 69 4.03 13.43 18.80
CA ALA A 69 4.71 13.20 20.08
C ALA A 69 4.10 12.06 20.93
N ALA A 70 2.82 11.71 20.75
CA ALA A 70 2.16 10.68 21.54
C ALA A 70 2.53 9.25 21.09
N ALA A 71 2.84 9.07 19.80
CA ALA A 71 3.23 7.78 19.24
C ALA A 71 4.67 7.36 19.64
N LEU A 72 5.54 8.32 19.93
CA LEU A 72 6.94 8.06 20.27
C LEU A 72 7.19 7.85 21.78
N LEU A 73 6.18 8.07 22.64
CA LEU A 73 6.38 8.12 24.10
C LEU A 73 5.45 7.20 24.93
N ASN A 74 4.56 6.43 24.33
CA ASN A 74 3.62 5.59 25.09
C ASN A 74 3.66 4.10 24.70
N PRO A 75 4.36 3.23 25.47
CA PRO A 75 4.34 1.77 25.24
C PRO A 75 3.08 1.07 25.79
N ARG A 76 2.06 1.80 26.27
CA ARG A 76 0.85 1.19 26.84
C ARG A 76 -0.42 1.91 26.39
N ALA A 77 -1.03 1.40 25.33
CA ALA A 77 -2.43 1.68 25.01
C ALA A 77 -3.06 0.44 24.39
N GLY A 78 -3.96 -0.22 25.15
CA GLY A 78 -4.88 -1.22 24.62
C GLY A 78 -4.85 -2.58 25.30
N GLU A 79 -5.15 -2.66 26.59
CA GLU A 79 -5.68 -3.91 27.15
C GLU A 79 -7.14 -4.04 26.69
N SER A 80 -7.39 -4.96 25.75
CA SER A 80 -8.72 -5.49 25.45
C SER A 80 -8.82 -6.92 26.01
N PRO A 81 -10.02 -7.39 26.40
CA PRO A 81 -10.17 -8.66 27.11
C PRO A 81 -9.84 -9.83 26.19
N MET A 82 -8.91 -10.69 26.62
CA MET A 82 -8.59 -11.97 25.97
C MET A 82 -9.84 -12.84 25.87
N THR A 83 -10.38 -12.99 24.66
CA THR A 83 -11.08 -14.21 24.27
C THR A 83 -10.06 -15.13 23.62
N ASP A 84 -9.68 -16.13 24.39
CA ASP A 84 -8.71 -17.17 24.07
C ASP A 84 -9.28 -18.11 22.98
N THR A 85 -9.04 -17.76 21.72
CA THR A 85 -9.11 -18.69 20.60
C THR A 85 -7.87 -18.52 19.75
N THR A 86 -6.71 -18.91 20.30
CA THR A 86 -5.50 -19.09 19.50
C THR A 86 -5.69 -20.27 18.56
N TYR A 87 -6.11 -19.99 17.32
CA TYR A 87 -5.77 -20.86 16.21
C TYR A 87 -4.28 -20.62 15.89
N SER A 88 -3.41 -21.26 16.67
CA SER A 88 -1.97 -21.28 16.44
C SER A 88 -1.68 -22.16 15.23
N LEU A 89 -1.70 -21.56 14.04
CA LEU A 89 -1.17 -22.21 12.84
C LEU A 89 0.32 -22.52 13.06
N PRO A 90 0.80 -23.70 12.65
CA PRO A 90 2.17 -24.13 12.91
C PRO A 90 3.14 -23.14 12.31
N HIS A 91 3.81 -22.37 13.16
CA HIS A 91 4.88 -21.49 12.73
C HIS A 91 6.00 -22.35 12.12
N SER A 92 6.53 -21.91 10.98
CA SER A 92 7.78 -22.41 10.40
C SER A 92 8.84 -22.58 11.49
N THR A 93 9.81 -23.48 11.29
CA THR A 93 11.07 -23.51 12.04
C THR A 93 11.53 -22.09 12.39
N PRO A 94 11.78 -21.76 13.67
CA PRO A 94 12.01 -20.40 14.09
C PRO A 94 13.25 -19.83 13.39
N THR A 95 13.06 -18.73 12.67
CA THR A 95 14.14 -17.98 12.06
C THR A 95 15.12 -17.54 13.15
N PRO A 96 16.45 -17.67 12.95
CA PRO A 96 17.41 -17.16 13.90
C PRO A 96 17.16 -15.67 14.18
N ILE A 97 17.12 -15.28 15.45
CA ILE A 97 16.72 -13.93 15.87
C ILE A 97 17.52 -12.84 15.15
N LEU A 98 18.84 -13.05 14.97
CA LEU A 98 19.70 -12.10 14.27
C LEU A 98 19.30 -11.96 12.79
N ALA A 99 18.96 -13.05 12.11
CA ALA A 99 18.53 -12.99 10.70
C ALA A 99 17.21 -12.21 10.55
N ARG A 100 16.27 -12.39 11.48
CA ARG A 100 14.99 -11.68 11.50
C ARG A 100 15.14 -10.16 11.60
N TYR A 101 16.12 -9.67 12.36
CA TYR A 101 16.38 -8.23 12.50
C TYR A 101 17.33 -7.65 11.44
N LEU A 102 18.29 -8.44 10.94
CA LEU A 102 19.36 -7.92 10.07
C LEU A 102 19.12 -8.14 8.58
N ALA A 103 18.33 -9.14 8.16
CA ALA A 103 18.17 -9.45 6.73
C ALA A 103 17.61 -8.25 5.94
N TYR A 104 16.62 -7.55 6.50
CA TYR A 104 15.98 -6.43 5.83
C TYR A 104 16.88 -5.18 5.76
N PRO A 105 17.47 -4.68 6.87
CA PRO A 105 18.43 -3.57 6.80
C PRO A 105 19.66 -3.89 5.94
N ALA A 106 20.14 -5.15 5.94
CA ALA A 106 21.26 -5.57 5.11
C ALA A 106 20.93 -5.49 3.62
N LEU A 107 19.71 -5.87 3.21
CA LEU A 107 19.25 -5.72 1.82
C LEU A 107 19.25 -4.24 1.38
N LEU A 108 18.75 -3.35 2.23
CA LEU A 108 18.74 -1.91 1.95
C LEU A 108 20.16 -1.33 1.87
N ALA A 109 21.02 -1.69 2.83
CA ALA A 109 22.41 -1.26 2.85
C ALA A 109 23.19 -1.76 1.63
N ALA A 110 22.97 -3.01 1.21
CA ALA A 110 23.61 -3.58 0.02
C ALA A 110 23.24 -2.81 -1.25
N ASN A 111 21.96 -2.47 -1.43
CA ASN A 111 21.50 -1.74 -2.61
C ASN A 111 21.87 -0.27 -2.59
N GLY A 112 21.86 0.39 -1.42
CA GLY A 112 22.43 1.72 -1.26
C GLY A 112 23.93 1.75 -1.57
N GLY A 113 24.66 0.74 -1.10
CA GLY A 113 26.08 0.55 -1.40
C GLY A 113 26.34 0.30 -2.89
N LEU A 114 25.48 -0.45 -3.58
CA LEU A 114 25.57 -0.68 -5.03
C LEU A 114 25.41 0.63 -5.81
N VAL A 115 24.43 1.46 -5.45
CA VAL A 115 24.24 2.79 -6.07
C VAL A 115 25.44 3.69 -5.78
N ALA A 116 25.90 3.75 -4.53
CA ALA A 116 27.07 4.56 -4.16
C ALA A 116 28.33 4.12 -4.93
N TRP A 117 28.55 2.81 -5.05
CA TRP A 117 29.65 2.26 -5.84
C TRP A 117 29.56 2.66 -7.31
N ALA A 118 28.37 2.57 -7.93
CA ALA A 118 28.19 2.96 -9.32
C ALA A 118 28.48 4.44 -9.55
N LEU A 119 28.05 5.31 -8.63
CA LEU A 119 28.31 6.74 -8.69
C LEU A 119 29.79 7.09 -8.53
N VAL A 120 30.52 6.38 -7.66
CA VAL A 120 31.96 6.61 -7.43
C VAL A 120 32.83 6.09 -8.57
N THR A 121 32.34 5.09 -9.31
CA THR A 121 33.10 4.43 -10.37
C THR A 121 32.65 4.80 -11.78
N ASP A 122 31.68 5.71 -11.92
CA ASP A 122 31.02 6.05 -13.19
C ASP A 122 30.50 4.81 -13.93
N ALA A 123 30.03 3.81 -13.19
CA ALA A 123 29.43 2.62 -13.77
C ALA A 123 28.07 2.98 -14.41
N PRO A 124 27.66 2.29 -15.49
CA PRO A 124 26.39 2.54 -16.17
C PRO A 124 25.20 2.33 -15.22
N LEU A 125 24.62 3.41 -14.70
CA LEU A 125 23.58 3.39 -13.66
C LEU A 125 22.33 2.62 -14.08
N ASP A 126 21.96 2.69 -15.36
CA ASP A 126 20.86 1.94 -15.95
C ASP A 126 21.06 0.42 -15.84
N LEU A 127 22.26 -0.06 -16.19
CA LEU A 127 22.59 -1.47 -16.08
C LEU A 127 22.73 -1.90 -14.61
N VAL A 128 23.38 -1.07 -13.78
CA VAL A 128 23.57 -1.37 -12.35
C VAL A 128 22.24 -1.47 -11.62
N THR A 129 21.32 -0.52 -11.84
CA THR A 129 20.00 -0.53 -11.21
C THR A 129 19.13 -1.67 -11.70
N LEU A 130 19.19 -2.01 -13.00
CA LEU A 130 18.48 -3.16 -13.56
C LEU A 130 18.98 -4.49 -12.96
N VAL A 131 20.30 -4.72 -13.01
CA VAL A 131 20.91 -5.96 -12.47
C VAL A 131 20.73 -6.04 -10.96
N GLY A 132 20.87 -4.90 -10.25
CA GLY A 132 20.63 -4.81 -8.82
C GLY A 132 19.19 -5.13 -8.44
N LEU A 133 18.21 -4.68 -9.22
CA LEU A 133 16.80 -4.97 -9.00
C LEU A 133 16.51 -6.47 -9.20
N LEU A 134 16.94 -7.04 -10.33
CA LEU A 134 16.74 -8.45 -10.62
C LEU A 134 17.46 -9.35 -9.59
N GLY A 135 18.68 -8.99 -9.21
CA GLY A 135 19.45 -9.66 -8.18
C GLY A 135 18.76 -9.59 -6.81
N SER A 136 18.20 -8.44 -6.44
CA SER A 136 17.46 -8.28 -5.19
C SER A 136 16.17 -9.09 -5.17
N ILE A 137 15.41 -9.11 -6.27
CA ILE A 137 14.20 -9.94 -6.38
C ILE A 137 14.55 -11.43 -6.27
N ALA A 138 15.62 -11.88 -6.94
CA ALA A 138 16.10 -13.25 -6.83
C ALA A 138 16.57 -13.59 -5.40
N GLY A 139 17.27 -12.66 -4.74
CA GLY A 139 17.70 -12.80 -3.35
C GLY A 139 16.53 -12.89 -2.37
N LEU A 140 15.51 -12.04 -2.54
CA LEU A 140 14.27 -12.09 -1.77
C LEU A 140 13.53 -13.42 -1.98
N ALA A 141 13.38 -13.86 -3.23
CA ALA A 141 12.76 -15.16 -3.54
C ALA A 141 13.54 -16.34 -2.92
N ALA A 142 14.87 -16.25 -2.82
CA ALA A 142 15.68 -17.22 -2.10
C ALA A 142 15.44 -17.16 -0.58
N LEU A 143 15.36 -15.96 0.00
CA LEU A 143 15.06 -15.76 1.42
C LEU A 143 13.67 -16.30 1.79
N GLU A 144 12.67 -16.19 0.92
CA GLU A 144 11.34 -16.79 1.12
C GLU A 144 11.38 -18.33 1.26
N ARG A 145 12.45 -18.99 0.79
CA ARG A 145 12.65 -20.43 0.97
C ARG A 145 13.39 -20.77 2.24
N VAL A 146 14.27 -19.88 2.70
CA VAL A 146 15.13 -20.09 3.86
C VAL A 146 14.44 -19.67 5.16
N MET A 147 13.77 -18.53 5.16
CA MET A 147 13.12 -17.93 6.33
C MET A 147 11.69 -17.43 6.01
N PRO A 148 10.79 -18.31 5.53
CA PRO A 148 9.42 -17.91 5.20
C PRO A 148 8.66 -17.44 6.43
N PHE A 149 7.96 -16.31 6.30
CA PHE A 149 6.94 -15.91 7.28
C PHE A 149 5.82 -16.96 7.32
N ARG A 150 5.31 -17.37 6.16
CA ARG A 150 4.35 -18.47 5.99
C ARG A 150 4.79 -19.40 4.86
N ARG A 151 5.00 -20.69 5.12
CA ARG A 151 5.50 -21.63 4.09
C ARG A 151 4.51 -21.79 2.94
N GLU A 152 3.23 -21.78 3.26
CA GLU A 152 2.09 -21.88 2.34
C GLU A 152 1.97 -20.68 1.39
N TRP A 153 2.60 -19.55 1.70
CA TRP A 153 2.60 -18.35 0.84
C TRP A 153 3.64 -18.39 -0.28
N ASN A 154 4.46 -19.45 -0.35
CA ASN A 154 5.31 -19.69 -1.51
C ASN A 154 4.45 -19.89 -2.77
N PRO A 155 4.86 -19.33 -3.92
CA PRO A 155 4.12 -19.47 -5.16
C PRO A 155 4.20 -20.91 -5.69
N THR A 156 3.07 -21.42 -6.17
CA THR A 156 3.02 -22.61 -7.02
C THR A 156 3.56 -22.29 -8.42
N ALA A 157 3.84 -23.30 -9.24
CA ALA A 157 4.30 -23.09 -10.61
C ALA A 157 3.33 -22.24 -11.46
N ARG A 158 2.01 -22.40 -11.26
CA ARG A 158 0.98 -21.65 -12.00
C ARG A 158 0.97 -20.18 -11.60
N GLU A 159 1.11 -19.90 -10.31
CA GLU A 159 1.19 -18.53 -9.79
C GLU A 159 2.49 -17.88 -10.20
N GLY A 160 3.61 -18.62 -10.13
CA GLY A 160 4.90 -18.16 -10.63
C GLY A 160 4.83 -17.73 -12.09
N TRP A 161 4.16 -18.50 -12.95
CA TRP A 161 3.94 -18.12 -14.36
C TRP A 161 3.07 -16.87 -14.50
N ARG A 162 1.94 -16.80 -13.79
CA ARG A 162 1.05 -15.62 -13.76
C ARG A 162 1.86 -14.37 -13.38
N ASP A 163 2.60 -14.45 -12.29
CA ASP A 163 3.37 -13.34 -11.73
C ASP A 163 4.49 -12.91 -12.67
N THR A 164 5.16 -13.85 -13.36
CA THR A 164 6.16 -13.54 -14.40
C THR A 164 5.53 -12.77 -15.57
N LEU A 165 4.33 -13.16 -16.00
CA LEU A 165 3.62 -12.49 -17.08
C LEU A 165 3.26 -11.05 -16.68
N TYR A 166 2.70 -10.88 -15.48
CA TYR A 166 2.44 -9.57 -14.90
C TYR A 166 3.72 -8.74 -14.78
N PHE A 167 4.79 -9.33 -14.25
CA PHE A 167 6.09 -8.66 -14.10
C PHE A 167 6.61 -8.10 -15.42
N THR A 168 6.59 -8.93 -16.46
CA THR A 168 7.10 -8.57 -17.78
C THR A 168 6.24 -7.47 -18.42
N LEU A 169 4.91 -7.62 -18.41
CA LEU A 169 4.01 -6.66 -19.04
C LEU A 169 3.96 -5.32 -18.28
N ASN A 170 3.88 -5.36 -16.95
CA ASN A 170 3.91 -4.15 -16.14
C ASN A 170 5.27 -3.46 -16.19
N GLY A 171 6.38 -4.21 -16.18
CA GLY A 171 7.73 -3.65 -16.32
C GLY A 171 7.92 -2.93 -17.65
N ALA A 172 7.48 -3.53 -18.76
CA ALA A 172 7.51 -2.89 -20.08
C ALA A 172 6.63 -1.64 -20.13
N LEU A 173 5.42 -1.70 -19.59
CA LEU A 173 4.49 -0.58 -19.56
C LEU A 173 4.99 0.59 -18.70
N ASP A 174 5.53 0.29 -17.52
CA ASP A 174 6.17 1.27 -16.64
C ASP A 174 7.36 1.97 -17.33
N ALA A 175 8.22 1.21 -18.01
CA ALA A 175 9.33 1.75 -18.79
C ALA A 175 8.84 2.66 -19.93
N VAL A 176 7.81 2.25 -20.68
CA VAL A 176 7.23 3.08 -21.76
C VAL A 176 6.69 4.40 -21.22
N VAL A 177 5.98 4.39 -20.09
CA VAL A 177 5.46 5.62 -19.47
C VAL A 177 6.60 6.54 -19.04
N LYS A 178 7.62 6.00 -18.37
CA LYS A 178 8.79 6.78 -17.91
C LYS A 178 9.59 7.35 -19.08
N LEU A 179 9.85 6.57 -20.12
CA LEU A 179 10.53 7.03 -21.33
C LEU A 179 9.71 8.09 -22.07
N GLY A 180 8.38 7.94 -22.13
CA GLY A 180 7.48 8.95 -22.70
C GLY A 180 7.54 10.29 -21.95
N ILE A 181 7.53 10.25 -20.61
CA ILE A 181 7.72 11.44 -19.76
C ILE A 181 9.11 12.04 -19.99
N ALA A 182 10.14 11.20 -20.02
CA ALA A 182 11.51 11.64 -20.24
C ALA A 182 11.66 12.37 -21.59
N ALA A 183 11.09 11.81 -22.65
CA ALA A 183 11.09 12.39 -23.99
C ALA A 183 10.31 13.71 -24.01
N LEU A 184 9.10 13.74 -23.43
CA LEU A 184 8.27 14.95 -23.37
C LEU A 184 8.98 16.09 -22.65
N VAL A 185 9.49 15.85 -21.43
CA VAL A 185 10.18 16.86 -20.62
C VAL A 185 11.53 17.23 -21.24
N GLY A 186 12.19 16.29 -21.93
CA GLY A 186 13.38 16.55 -22.74
C GLY A 186 13.19 17.63 -23.79
N THR A 187 12.00 17.76 -24.37
CA THR A 187 11.72 18.86 -25.33
C THR A 187 11.69 20.25 -24.69
N ILE A 188 11.50 20.32 -23.37
CA ILE A 188 11.42 21.56 -22.59
C ILE A 188 12.81 21.93 -22.01
N GLY A 189 13.73 20.97 -21.93
CA GLY A 189 15.12 21.22 -21.52
C GLY A 189 15.32 21.43 -20.01
N ILE A 190 14.38 21.01 -19.18
CA ILE A 190 14.41 21.21 -17.72
C ILE A 190 14.94 19.97 -16.99
N TRP A 191 16.20 19.55 -17.24
CA TRP A 191 16.79 18.32 -16.65
C TRP A 191 17.86 18.56 -15.59
N ASP A 192 17.93 19.76 -15.04
CA ASP A 192 18.84 20.08 -13.95
C ASP A 192 18.29 21.25 -13.13
N ASN A 193 18.06 21.01 -11.85
CA ASN A 193 17.63 22.02 -10.88
C ASN A 193 18.79 22.52 -10.00
N GLY A 194 20.02 22.07 -10.27
CA GLY A 194 21.23 22.48 -9.58
C GLY A 194 21.36 21.96 -8.15
N LEU A 195 20.46 21.10 -7.70
CA LEU A 195 20.53 20.53 -6.36
C LEU A 195 21.68 19.52 -6.27
N HIS A 196 22.50 19.65 -5.23
CA HIS A 196 23.51 18.65 -4.90
C HIS A 196 22.84 17.28 -4.66
N LEU A 197 23.47 16.20 -5.12
CA LEU A 197 22.91 14.84 -5.07
C LEU A 197 22.40 14.43 -3.68
N ALA A 198 23.15 14.78 -2.63
CA ALA A 198 22.78 14.48 -1.24
C ALA A 198 21.44 15.12 -0.78
N ILE A 199 20.99 16.16 -1.47
CA ILE A 199 19.69 16.81 -1.24
C ILE A 199 18.67 16.32 -2.28
N ALA A 200 19.10 16.26 -3.54
CA ALA A 200 18.25 15.90 -4.66
C ALA A 200 17.64 14.50 -4.49
N LEU A 201 18.44 13.50 -4.11
CA LEU A 201 17.97 12.12 -4.02
C LEU A 201 16.94 11.89 -2.89
N PRO A 202 17.18 12.31 -1.62
CA PRO A 202 16.16 12.19 -0.58
C PRO A 202 14.87 12.95 -0.92
N LEU A 203 14.98 14.13 -1.54
CA LEU A 203 13.82 14.92 -1.93
C LEU A 203 13.03 14.24 -3.05
N ALA A 204 13.71 13.67 -4.05
CA ALA A 204 13.07 12.92 -5.12
C ALA A 204 12.33 11.69 -4.59
N VAL A 205 12.94 10.93 -3.67
CA VAL A 205 12.28 9.80 -3.00
C VAL A 205 11.05 10.27 -2.22
N LEU A 206 11.14 11.36 -1.43
CA LEU A 206 10.01 11.89 -0.67
C LEU A 206 8.84 12.31 -1.57
N ILE A 207 9.12 13.00 -2.68
CA ILE A 207 8.08 13.46 -3.62
C ILE A 207 7.43 12.27 -4.34
N ALA A 208 8.22 11.32 -4.84
CA ALA A 208 7.68 10.13 -5.49
C ALA A 208 6.91 9.23 -4.51
N GLU A 209 7.37 9.08 -3.28
CA GLU A 209 6.65 8.38 -2.21
C GLU A 209 5.34 9.08 -1.85
N PHE A 210 5.32 10.41 -1.81
CA PHE A 210 4.08 11.16 -1.57
C PHE A 210 3.05 10.92 -2.66
N ALA A 211 3.45 11.01 -3.92
CA ALA A 211 2.58 10.72 -5.05
C ALA A 211 2.12 9.25 -5.04
N GLY A 212 3.04 8.32 -4.73
CA GLY A 212 2.76 6.90 -4.57
C GLY A 212 1.72 6.62 -3.49
N TYR A 213 1.88 7.21 -2.31
CA TYR A 213 0.96 7.09 -1.18
C TYR A 213 -0.47 7.46 -1.59
N TRP A 214 -0.64 8.61 -2.25
CA TRP A 214 -1.99 9.06 -2.65
C TRP A 214 -2.60 8.18 -3.74
N MET A 215 -1.81 7.79 -4.75
CA MET A 215 -2.28 6.89 -5.79
C MET A 215 -2.68 5.53 -5.22
N HIS A 216 -1.93 5.03 -4.23
CA HIS A 216 -2.25 3.79 -3.55
C HIS A 216 -3.53 3.94 -2.71
N ARG A 217 -3.63 4.99 -1.89
CA ARG A 217 -4.82 5.27 -1.07
C ARG A 217 -6.08 5.47 -1.89
N PHE A 218 -6.02 6.19 -3.02
CA PHE A 218 -7.15 6.32 -3.94
C PHE A 218 -7.52 5.00 -4.60
N GLY A 219 -6.54 4.11 -4.83
CA GLY A 219 -6.74 2.74 -5.28
C GLY A 219 -7.68 1.94 -4.36
N HIS A 220 -7.72 2.25 -3.06
CA HIS A 220 -8.59 1.60 -2.08
C HIS A 220 -10.00 2.21 -2.00
N ALA A 221 -10.42 2.99 -2.99
CA ALA A 221 -11.73 3.65 -2.97
C ALA A 221 -12.45 3.64 -4.33
N GLY A 222 -13.78 3.58 -4.28
CA GLY A 222 -14.67 3.78 -5.43
C GLY A 222 -14.34 2.89 -6.63
N TRP A 223 -14.38 3.47 -7.84
CA TRP A 223 -14.08 2.72 -9.06
C TRP A 223 -12.62 2.25 -9.15
N LEU A 224 -11.68 2.99 -8.55
CA LEU A 224 -10.27 2.63 -8.56
C LEU A 224 -10.00 1.33 -7.80
N TRP A 225 -10.86 0.92 -6.86
CA TRP A 225 -10.77 -0.39 -6.23
C TRP A 225 -10.94 -1.55 -7.22
N LYS A 226 -11.75 -1.41 -8.27
CA LYS A 226 -11.84 -2.43 -9.32
C LYS A 226 -10.52 -2.62 -10.05
N VAL A 227 -9.69 -1.58 -10.10
CA VAL A 227 -8.37 -1.58 -10.73
C VAL A 227 -7.32 -2.09 -9.74
N HIS A 228 -7.18 -1.41 -8.60
CA HIS A 228 -6.15 -1.72 -7.61
C HIS A 228 -6.41 -3.05 -6.90
N GLY A 229 -7.66 -3.41 -6.64
CA GLY A 229 -8.05 -4.66 -5.99
C GLY A 229 -7.58 -5.93 -6.71
N VAL A 230 -7.24 -5.86 -8.01
CA VAL A 230 -6.52 -6.95 -8.72
C VAL A 230 -5.24 -7.35 -7.97
N HIS A 231 -4.52 -6.39 -7.40
CA HIS A 231 -3.34 -6.60 -6.57
C HIS A 231 -3.62 -7.35 -5.28
N HIS A 232 -4.81 -7.16 -4.72
CA HIS A 232 -5.27 -7.82 -3.50
C HIS A 232 -5.97 -9.16 -3.79
N THR A 233 -6.12 -9.58 -5.06
CA THR A 233 -6.77 -10.88 -5.36
C THR A 233 -6.00 -12.12 -4.90
N PRO A 234 -4.66 -12.15 -4.85
CA PRO A 234 -3.94 -13.27 -4.24
C PRO A 234 -4.24 -13.36 -2.73
N ASP A 235 -4.53 -14.57 -2.26
CA ASP A 235 -4.77 -14.90 -0.84
C ASP A 235 -3.45 -15.15 -0.06
N LYS A 236 -2.36 -14.59 -0.56
CA LYS A 236 -1.02 -14.69 0.01
C LYS A 236 -0.18 -13.51 -0.44
N VAL A 237 0.85 -13.18 0.31
CA VAL A 237 1.78 -12.09 0.00
C VAL A 237 3.17 -12.68 -0.17
N ASN A 238 3.79 -12.47 -1.34
CA ASN A 238 5.17 -12.82 -1.59
C ASN A 238 5.81 -11.83 -2.58
N THR A 239 7.13 -11.86 -2.70
CA THR A 239 7.93 -10.94 -3.52
C THR A 239 7.44 -10.96 -4.96
N TRP A 240 7.13 -12.15 -5.49
CA TRP A 240 6.82 -12.32 -6.90
C TRP A 240 5.43 -11.76 -7.27
N ASN A 241 4.45 -11.92 -6.37
CA ASN A 241 3.09 -11.42 -6.60
C ASN A 241 2.92 -9.91 -6.38
N ASN A 242 3.97 -9.19 -5.94
CA ASN A 242 4.03 -7.72 -5.88
C ASN A 242 3.48 -7.08 -7.17
N ASN A 243 3.82 -7.67 -8.33
CA ASN A 243 3.46 -7.09 -9.62
C ASN A 243 2.13 -7.58 -10.21
N THR A 244 1.29 -8.30 -9.44
CA THR A 244 -0.08 -8.71 -9.82
C THR A 244 -1.01 -7.49 -9.92
N ILE A 245 -0.65 -6.54 -10.75
CA ILE A 245 -1.18 -5.19 -10.78
C ILE A 245 -1.90 -4.97 -12.11
N HIS A 246 -3.05 -4.29 -12.06
CA HIS A 246 -3.78 -3.89 -13.26
C HIS A 246 -2.99 -2.84 -14.07
N PHE A 247 -3.00 -2.91 -15.40
CA PHE A 247 -2.18 -2.06 -16.27
C PHE A 247 -2.48 -0.56 -16.11
N ILE A 248 -3.74 -0.18 -15.91
CA ILE A 248 -4.13 1.20 -15.55
C ILE A 248 -3.46 1.66 -14.25
N ASN A 249 -3.36 0.81 -13.22
CA ASN A 249 -2.64 1.12 -11.98
C ASN A 249 -1.17 1.39 -12.25
N THR A 250 -0.53 0.58 -13.10
CA THR A 250 0.85 0.79 -13.54
C THR A 250 1.02 2.15 -14.22
N VAL A 251 0.15 2.49 -15.17
CA VAL A 251 0.24 3.76 -15.91
C VAL A 251 0.11 4.97 -15.00
N TYR A 252 -0.96 5.08 -14.21
CA TYR A 252 -1.14 6.26 -13.36
C TYR A 252 -0.10 6.33 -12.24
N SER A 253 0.34 5.19 -11.69
CA SER A 253 1.34 5.17 -10.63
C SER A 253 2.71 5.58 -11.15
N ALA A 254 3.13 5.05 -12.30
CA ALA A 254 4.38 5.44 -12.95
C ALA A 254 4.39 6.93 -13.30
N ALA A 255 3.28 7.43 -13.87
CA ALA A 255 3.13 8.83 -14.22
C ALA A 255 3.16 9.74 -12.99
N ALA A 256 2.36 9.43 -11.95
CA ALA A 256 2.27 10.24 -10.74
C ALA A 256 3.60 10.31 -9.98
N LYS A 257 4.40 9.23 -9.98
CA LYS A 257 5.71 9.19 -9.32
C LYS A 257 6.80 9.90 -10.12
N THR A 258 6.76 9.81 -11.46
CA THR A 258 7.88 10.25 -12.33
C THR A 258 7.68 11.67 -12.85
N LEU A 259 6.47 12.04 -13.26
CA LEU A 259 6.19 13.33 -13.90
C LEU A 259 6.52 14.52 -13.00
N PRO A 260 6.17 14.55 -11.70
CA PRO A 260 6.53 15.67 -10.83
C PRO A 260 8.05 15.84 -10.71
N LEU A 261 8.81 14.74 -10.64
CA LEU A 261 10.27 14.81 -10.57
C LEU A 261 10.87 15.39 -11.84
N ALA A 262 10.39 14.94 -13.00
CA ALA A 262 10.83 15.47 -14.28
C ALA A 262 10.49 16.96 -14.43
N LEU A 263 9.29 17.39 -14.05
CA LEU A 263 8.87 18.80 -14.12
C LEU A 263 9.57 19.71 -13.11
N LEU A 264 10.03 19.17 -11.98
CA LEU A 264 10.85 19.89 -11.00
C LEU A 264 12.34 19.91 -11.37
N GLY A 265 12.69 19.37 -12.54
CA GLY A 265 14.03 19.38 -13.09
C GLY A 265 15.05 18.55 -12.33
N PHE A 266 14.62 17.47 -11.67
CA PHE A 266 15.59 16.53 -11.13
C PHE A 266 16.41 15.89 -12.24
N HIS A 267 17.73 15.79 -12.05
CA HIS A 267 18.61 15.12 -13.00
C HIS A 267 18.12 13.70 -13.32
N PRO A 268 18.18 13.23 -14.59
CA PRO A 268 17.70 11.90 -14.97
C PRO A 268 18.23 10.77 -14.10
N ASP A 269 19.51 10.83 -13.72
CA ASP A 269 20.12 9.83 -12.82
C ASP A 269 19.48 9.83 -11.43
N VAL A 270 19.09 10.99 -10.89
CA VAL A 270 18.38 11.08 -9.60
C VAL A 270 17.01 10.44 -9.72
N VAL A 271 16.29 10.69 -10.82
CA VAL A 271 14.98 10.08 -11.09
C VAL A 271 15.12 8.57 -11.24
N LEU A 272 16.14 8.09 -11.96
CA LEU A 272 16.43 6.67 -12.15
C LEU A 272 16.75 5.98 -10.82
N ILE A 273 17.63 6.55 -10.01
CA ILE A 273 18.00 6.01 -8.70
C ILE A 273 16.78 6.00 -7.76
N ALA A 274 15.99 7.08 -7.70
CA ALA A 274 14.79 7.12 -6.88
C ALA A 274 13.76 6.06 -7.32
N ALA A 275 13.55 5.90 -8.63
CA ALA A 275 12.68 4.87 -9.18
C ALA A 275 13.16 3.45 -8.83
N PHE A 276 14.48 3.20 -8.91
CA PHE A 276 15.09 1.95 -8.49
C PHE A 276 14.84 1.65 -7.00
N LEU A 277 15.14 2.60 -6.11
CA LEU A 277 14.97 2.44 -4.67
C LEU A 277 13.51 2.16 -4.29
N ILE A 278 12.56 2.93 -4.85
CA ILE A 278 11.12 2.75 -4.60
C ILE A 278 10.63 1.40 -5.13
N THR A 279 11.06 1.00 -6.33
CA THR A 279 10.65 -0.27 -6.94
C THR A 279 11.20 -1.45 -6.14
N LEU A 280 12.49 -1.42 -5.81
CA LEU A 280 13.11 -2.43 -4.96
C LEU A 280 12.37 -2.57 -3.64
N GLN A 281 12.05 -1.44 -3.03
CA GLN A 281 11.35 -1.40 -1.76
C GLN A 281 9.93 -1.96 -1.85
N SER A 282 9.19 -1.70 -2.96
CA SER A 282 7.90 -2.34 -3.25
C SER A 282 8.00 -3.86 -3.26
N PHE A 283 9.02 -4.43 -3.90
CA PHE A 283 9.27 -5.88 -3.87
C PHE A 283 9.67 -6.37 -2.47
N ALA A 284 10.52 -5.61 -1.79
CA ALA A 284 11.02 -5.98 -0.47
C ALA A 284 9.90 -6.00 0.58
N VAL A 285 8.96 -5.06 0.57
CA VAL A 285 7.81 -5.06 1.50
C VAL A 285 6.80 -6.17 1.17
N HIS A 286 6.76 -6.68 -0.06
CA HIS A 286 5.96 -7.85 -0.43
C HIS A 286 6.57 -9.18 0.01
N ALA A 287 7.82 -9.20 0.46
CA ALA A 287 8.53 -10.44 0.68
C ALA A 287 7.90 -11.29 1.80
N ASN A 288 7.67 -12.57 1.51
CA ASN A 288 7.21 -13.58 2.46
C ASN A 288 8.34 -14.03 3.40
N ILE A 289 9.06 -13.08 3.99
CA ILE A 289 10.18 -13.34 4.88
C ILE A 289 9.80 -13.00 6.32
N ASP A 290 10.24 -13.84 7.25
CA ASP A 290 10.07 -13.66 8.69
C ASP A 290 11.06 -12.61 9.21
N VAL A 291 10.80 -11.35 8.87
CA VAL A 291 11.56 -10.18 9.33
C VAL A 291 10.72 -9.31 10.24
N ASP A 292 11.40 -8.70 11.19
CA ASP A 292 10.87 -7.64 12.03
C ASP A 292 12.00 -6.64 12.26
N ALA A 293 11.90 -5.44 11.66
CA ALA A 293 12.97 -4.45 11.73
C ALA A 293 13.00 -3.67 13.07
N GLY A 294 12.18 -4.08 14.06
CA GLY A 294 12.12 -3.44 15.37
C GLY A 294 11.80 -1.95 15.27
N PRO A 295 12.58 -1.05 15.89
CA PRO A 295 12.36 0.39 15.82
C PRO A 295 12.35 0.98 14.40
N LEU A 296 13.01 0.33 13.43
CA LEU A 296 13.00 0.81 12.04
C LEU A 296 11.59 0.72 11.42
N ASN A 297 10.71 -0.15 11.92
CA ASN A 297 9.33 -0.23 11.45
C ASN A 297 8.56 1.09 11.64
N TYR A 298 9.01 2.00 12.49
CA TYR A 298 8.37 3.31 12.63
C TYR A 298 8.82 4.33 11.57
N LEU A 299 9.86 4.03 10.79
CA LEU A 299 10.45 4.95 9.80
C LEU A 299 10.32 4.45 8.36
N ILE A 300 10.55 3.14 8.16
CA ILE A 300 10.53 2.50 6.85
C ILE A 300 9.40 1.48 6.78
N MET A 301 8.81 1.36 5.60
CA MET A 301 7.87 0.29 5.31
C MET A 301 8.61 -1.04 5.30
N THR A 302 7.98 -2.10 5.78
CA THR A 302 8.57 -3.44 5.87
C THR A 302 7.51 -4.49 5.55
N PRO A 303 7.90 -5.77 5.38
CA PRO A 303 6.93 -6.86 5.22
C PRO A 303 5.85 -6.92 6.30
N VAL A 304 6.13 -6.45 7.52
CA VAL A 304 5.13 -6.48 8.59
C VAL A 304 3.93 -5.60 8.25
N HIS A 305 4.19 -4.36 7.83
CA HIS A 305 3.15 -3.39 7.49
C HIS A 305 2.36 -3.78 6.24
N HIS A 306 3.07 -4.23 5.20
CA HIS A 306 2.41 -4.51 3.92
C HIS A 306 1.59 -5.80 3.97
N ARG A 307 1.95 -6.75 4.85
CA ARG A 307 1.06 -7.87 5.17
C ARG A 307 -0.24 -7.42 5.82
N LEU A 308 -0.18 -6.46 6.75
CA LEU A 308 -1.38 -5.87 7.36
C LEU A 308 -2.22 -5.13 6.32
N HIS A 309 -1.56 -4.40 5.42
CA HIS A 309 -2.20 -3.72 4.29
C HIS A 309 -3.05 -4.65 3.43
N HIS A 310 -2.55 -5.87 3.17
CA HIS A 310 -3.25 -6.91 2.41
C HIS A 310 -4.33 -7.65 3.21
N SER A 311 -4.59 -7.26 4.47
CA SER A 311 -5.61 -7.92 5.28
C SER A 311 -7.01 -7.75 4.69
N THR A 312 -7.87 -8.75 4.88
CA THR A 312 -9.30 -8.62 4.60
C THR A 312 -10.05 -7.80 5.67
N HIS A 313 -9.39 -7.44 6.78
CA HIS A 313 -9.97 -6.64 7.85
C HIS A 313 -9.57 -5.17 7.68
N VAL A 314 -10.56 -4.29 7.54
CA VAL A 314 -10.35 -2.88 7.14
C VAL A 314 -9.55 -2.06 8.16
N ASP A 315 -9.62 -2.42 9.43
CA ASP A 315 -8.84 -1.82 10.52
C ASP A 315 -7.35 -2.22 10.47
N GLU A 316 -7.03 -3.36 9.87
CA GLU A 316 -5.67 -3.81 9.58
C GLU A 316 -5.16 -3.30 8.21
N ALA A 317 -6.06 -3.24 7.22
CA ALA A 317 -5.79 -2.95 5.80
C ALA A 317 -5.48 -1.47 5.49
N GLN A 318 -4.63 -0.86 6.31
CA GLN A 318 -4.09 0.49 6.12
C GLN A 318 -2.63 0.41 5.63
N ASN A 319 -1.78 1.40 5.88
CA ASN A 319 -0.40 1.47 5.39
C ASN A 319 -0.29 1.55 3.84
N PHE A 320 -0.47 2.74 3.28
CA PHE A 320 -0.44 2.98 1.83
C PHE A 320 0.94 3.40 1.30
N GLY A 321 1.91 3.71 2.17
CA GLY A 321 3.29 3.99 1.77
C GLY A 321 3.99 2.76 1.18
N SER A 322 4.90 2.95 0.21
CA SER A 322 5.69 1.86 -0.36
C SER A 322 7.07 1.73 0.27
N ALA A 323 7.69 2.84 0.65
CA ALA A 323 9.04 2.89 1.22
C ALA A 323 9.10 3.48 2.62
N LEU A 324 8.32 4.53 2.89
CA LEU A 324 8.34 5.24 4.15
C LEU A 324 6.97 5.15 4.84
N THR A 325 6.99 4.99 6.16
CA THR A 325 5.78 5.08 7.00
C THR A 325 5.34 6.53 7.22
N LEU A 326 6.21 7.49 6.87
CA LEU A 326 6.01 8.92 7.10
C LEU A 326 4.62 9.41 6.66
N TRP A 327 4.20 9.07 5.44
CA TRP A 327 2.93 9.54 4.91
C TRP A 327 1.72 8.88 5.60
N ASP A 328 1.85 7.61 5.98
CA ASP A 328 0.84 6.94 6.78
C ASP A 328 0.69 7.57 8.17
N VAL A 329 1.79 7.97 8.80
CA VAL A 329 1.77 8.68 10.08
C VAL A 329 1.13 10.07 9.93
N ILE A 330 1.54 10.83 8.91
CA ILE A 330 1.01 12.18 8.66
C ILE A 330 -0.50 12.17 8.37
N PHE A 331 -0.96 11.19 7.60
CA PHE A 331 -2.35 11.13 7.14
C PHE A 331 -3.24 10.15 7.91
N GLY A 332 -2.74 9.61 9.03
CA GLY A 332 -3.52 8.81 9.98
C GLY A 332 -3.89 7.42 9.48
N THR A 333 -3.06 6.80 8.65
CA THR A 333 -3.23 5.45 8.08
C THR A 333 -2.13 4.49 8.53
N PHE A 334 -1.32 4.87 9.52
CA PHE A 334 -0.27 4.01 10.06
C PHE A 334 -0.86 2.97 11.03
N VAL A 335 -0.65 1.69 10.72
CA VAL A 335 -1.06 0.55 11.54
C VAL A 335 0.12 -0.37 11.76
N TYR A 336 0.58 -0.46 13.00
CA TYR A 336 1.63 -1.37 13.42
C TYR A 336 1.58 -1.57 14.94
N GLN A 337 1.61 -2.83 15.36
CA GLN A 337 1.96 -3.23 16.72
C GLN A 337 2.98 -4.38 16.66
N PRO A 338 3.99 -4.42 17.55
CA PRO A 338 4.96 -5.51 17.58
C PRO A 338 4.25 -6.87 17.70
N GLY A 339 4.58 -7.79 16.80
CA GLY A 339 3.98 -9.13 16.75
C GLY A 339 2.60 -9.20 16.09
N GLN A 340 2.01 -8.07 15.66
CA GLN A 340 0.75 -8.08 14.92
C GLN A 340 0.93 -8.73 13.54
N THR A 341 -0.02 -9.58 13.18
CA THR A 341 -0.04 -10.28 11.88
C THR A 341 -1.47 -10.31 11.36
N PRO A 342 -1.70 -10.21 10.05
CA PRO A 342 -3.05 -10.27 9.51
C PRO A 342 -3.65 -11.67 9.76
N THR A 343 -4.94 -11.70 10.11
CA THR A 343 -5.67 -12.96 10.28
C THR A 343 -5.83 -13.69 8.94
N THR A 344 -6.18 -12.93 7.91
CA THR A 344 -6.42 -13.38 6.53
C THR A 344 -6.00 -12.27 5.58
N VAL A 345 -5.50 -12.63 4.40
CA VAL A 345 -5.11 -11.66 3.35
C VAL A 345 -5.88 -11.91 2.07
N GLY A 346 -6.01 -10.86 1.26
CA GLY A 346 -6.69 -10.88 -0.03
C GLY A 346 -7.88 -9.91 -0.07
N VAL A 347 -8.86 -10.21 -0.92
CA VAL A 347 -10.13 -9.45 -0.98
C VAL A 347 -11.20 -10.04 -0.08
N VAL A 348 -12.08 -9.18 0.48
CA VAL A 348 -13.14 -9.59 1.43
C VAL A 348 -14.09 -10.65 0.85
N ASP A 349 -14.57 -10.46 -0.39
CA ASP A 349 -15.30 -11.50 -1.14
C ASP A 349 -14.47 -11.91 -2.36
N PRO A 350 -13.81 -13.08 -2.34
CA PRO A 350 -13.04 -13.59 -3.48
C PRO A 350 -13.83 -13.71 -4.79
N ARG A 351 -15.16 -13.80 -4.73
CA ARG A 351 -16.03 -13.88 -5.93
C ARG A 351 -16.25 -12.52 -6.59
N SER A 352 -15.96 -11.43 -5.88
CA SER A 352 -16.06 -10.08 -6.41
C SER A 352 -14.99 -9.78 -7.47
N PHE A 353 -13.94 -10.60 -7.57
CA PHE A 353 -12.91 -10.51 -8.61
C PHE A 353 -12.85 -11.81 -9.43
N PRO A 354 -12.34 -11.77 -10.68
CA PRO A 354 -11.97 -12.98 -11.40
C PRO A 354 -10.90 -13.76 -10.64
N ASN A 355 -10.78 -15.06 -10.94
CA ASN A 355 -9.69 -15.87 -10.41
C ASN A 355 -8.33 -15.19 -10.71
N PRO A 356 -7.43 -15.05 -9.72
CA PRO A 356 -6.17 -14.32 -9.88
C PRO A 356 -5.28 -14.90 -10.99
N LEU A 357 -5.40 -16.19 -11.33
CA LEU A 357 -4.65 -16.82 -12.43
C LEU A 357 -5.07 -16.33 -13.82
N HIS A 358 -6.23 -15.70 -13.98
CA HIS A 358 -6.77 -15.26 -15.27
C HIS A 358 -6.40 -13.81 -15.58
N VAL A 359 -5.15 -13.57 -15.99
CA VAL A 359 -4.59 -12.23 -16.28
C VAL A 359 -5.52 -11.35 -17.12
N LEU A 360 -5.99 -11.84 -18.28
CA LEU A 360 -6.87 -11.05 -19.15
C LEU A 360 -8.21 -10.72 -18.50
N ARG A 361 -8.82 -11.65 -17.77
CA ARG A 361 -10.09 -11.38 -17.08
C ARG A 361 -9.93 -10.34 -15.99
N ASN A 362 -8.79 -10.35 -15.29
CA ASN A 362 -8.45 -9.33 -14.31
C ASN A 362 -8.25 -7.95 -14.95
N GLN A 363 -7.67 -7.86 -16.16
CA GLN A 363 -7.57 -6.58 -16.88
C GLN A 363 -8.91 -6.06 -17.42
N LEU A 364 -9.86 -6.95 -17.70
CA LEU A 364 -11.20 -6.55 -18.14
C LEU A 364 -12.15 -6.26 -16.98
N HIS A 365 -11.81 -6.68 -15.76
CA HIS A 365 -12.69 -6.61 -14.60
C HIS A 365 -13.30 -5.22 -14.33
N PRO A 366 -12.56 -4.10 -14.40
CA PRO A 366 -13.14 -2.77 -14.16
C PRO A 366 -14.24 -2.35 -15.14
N PHE A 367 -14.32 -3.02 -16.29
CA PHE A 367 -15.20 -2.68 -17.42
C PHE A 367 -16.38 -3.64 -17.60
N VAL A 368 -16.43 -4.72 -16.82
CA VAL A 368 -17.52 -5.69 -16.87
C VAL A 368 -18.53 -5.36 -15.78
N ASP A 369 -19.81 -5.33 -16.13
CA ASP A 369 -20.88 -5.16 -15.16
C ASP A 369 -20.92 -6.38 -14.21
N GLN A 370 -20.84 -6.10 -12.91
CA GLN A 370 -20.83 -7.12 -11.87
C GLN A 370 -22.26 -7.62 -11.57
N SER A 371 -23.30 -6.89 -12.01
CA SER A 371 -24.71 -7.27 -11.84
C SER A 371 -25.06 -8.57 -12.58
N GLU A 372 -24.29 -8.93 -13.61
CA GLU A 372 -24.48 -10.15 -14.40
C GLU A 372 -23.92 -11.41 -13.74
N ARG A 373 -23.06 -11.29 -12.72
CA ARG A 373 -22.46 -12.45 -12.02
C ARG A 373 -23.27 -12.94 -10.82
N ALA A 374 -24.29 -12.17 -10.41
CA ALA A 374 -25.20 -12.52 -9.33
C ALA A 374 -26.46 -13.26 -9.82
N ARG A 375 -26.58 -13.51 -11.13
CA ARG A 375 -27.58 -14.37 -11.77
C ARG A 375 -26.93 -15.68 -12.18
#